data_AF-A0AAU6BA07-F1
#
_entry.id   AF-A0AAU6BA07-F1
#
_cell.length_a   1.000
_cell.length_b   1.000
_cell.length_c   1.000
_cell.angle_alpha   90.00
_cell.angle_beta   90.00
_cell.angle_gamma   90.00
#
_symmetry.space_group_name_H-M   'P 1'
#
loop_
_entity.id
_entity.type
_entity.pdbx_description
1 polymer ?
#
loop_
_entity_poly.entity_id
_entity_poly.type
_entity_poly.pdbx_seq_one_letter_code
_entity_poly.pdbx_strand_id
1 'polypeptide(L)'
;MQRLRAQNWADPRPTFAHMPSGFTTLTERIYHVTEQDQITSPLARQLLHMACHAENIATLVDARRQNGVVLDRWWWSTVAYGWYGGSLAESGISEAVFFEMIDAIWSGQPADIVFLFATPYERDELNRGSVREGYARLVERHGPITVEVPRGTPEETTDFLMSRLGDFGLVE
;
A
#
# COMPACT_ATOMS: atom_id res chain seq x y z
N MET A 1 -10.20 3.07 6.65
CA MET A 1 -10.92 2.97 5.37
C MET A 1 -12.41 3.32 5.42
N GLN A 2 -13.26 2.65 6.21
CA GLN A 2 -14.72 2.87 6.16
C GLN A 2 -15.17 4.32 6.44
N ARG A 3 -14.61 4.98 7.48
CA ARG A 3 -14.93 6.39 7.79
C ARG A 3 -14.53 7.35 6.66
N LEU A 4 -13.40 7.09 6.01
CA LEU A 4 -12.93 7.88 4.87
C LEU A 4 -13.86 7.70 3.65
N ARG A 5 -14.33 6.47 3.39
CA ARG A 5 -15.36 6.20 2.35
C ARG A 5 -16.68 6.92 2.61
N ALA A 6 -17.03 7.14 3.87
CA ALA A 6 -18.28 7.78 4.29
C ALA A 6 -18.23 9.31 4.23
N GLN A 7 -17.09 9.91 3.91
CA GLN A 7 -16.99 11.37 3.74
C GLN A 7 -17.80 11.85 2.54
N ASN A 8 -18.16 13.13 2.56
CA ASN A 8 -18.94 13.75 1.49
C ASN A 8 -18.06 14.11 0.29
N TRP A 9 -17.58 13.09 -0.43
CA TRP A 9 -16.81 13.27 -1.65
C TRP A 9 -17.65 13.92 -2.75
N ALA A 10 -17.08 14.92 -3.42
CA ALA A 10 -17.63 15.45 -4.65
C ALA A 10 -17.71 14.36 -5.72
N ASP A 11 -18.67 14.48 -6.64
CA ASP A 11 -18.76 13.58 -7.77
C ASP A 11 -17.76 13.95 -8.87
N PRO A 12 -17.10 12.97 -9.51
CA PRO A 12 -17.22 11.54 -9.23
C PRO A 12 -16.40 11.11 -8.00
N ARG A 13 -16.99 10.26 -7.16
CA ARG A 13 -16.36 9.78 -5.92
C ARG A 13 -15.12 8.90 -6.20
N PRO A 14 -14.09 8.97 -5.34
CA PRO A 14 -12.89 8.17 -5.52
C PRO A 14 -13.16 6.67 -5.39
N THR A 15 -12.39 5.92 -6.16
CA THR A 15 -12.38 4.46 -6.06
C THR A 15 -11.50 4.04 -4.89
N PHE A 16 -11.99 3.10 -4.09
CA PHE A 16 -11.26 2.59 -2.94
C PHE A 16 -10.92 1.11 -3.12
N ALA A 17 -9.65 0.77 -3.04
CA ALA A 17 -9.17 -0.60 -3.17
C ALA A 17 -8.17 -0.97 -2.07
N HIS A 18 -8.02 -2.27 -1.81
CA HIS A 18 -6.98 -2.81 -0.93
C HIS A 18 -5.95 -3.55 -1.77
N MET A 19 -4.66 -3.24 -1.62
CA MET A 19 -3.60 -3.95 -2.33
C MET A 19 -2.96 -5.01 -1.43
N PRO A 20 -2.68 -6.22 -1.95
CA PRO A 20 -2.69 -6.60 -3.37
C PRO A 20 -4.02 -7.16 -3.90
N SER A 21 -5.09 -7.32 -3.10
CA SER A 21 -6.36 -7.90 -3.60
C SER A 21 -7.01 -7.13 -4.76
N GLY A 22 -6.82 -5.81 -4.81
CA GLY A 22 -7.20 -4.91 -5.89
C GLY A 22 -8.66 -4.98 -6.32
N PHE A 23 -8.87 -5.10 -7.63
CA PHE A 23 -10.13 -4.90 -8.34
C PHE A 23 -10.71 -6.18 -8.95
N THR A 24 -9.93 -7.28 -8.98
CA THR A 24 -10.33 -8.50 -9.70
C THR A 24 -10.53 -9.69 -8.75
N THR A 25 -11.42 -10.60 -9.14
CA THR A 25 -11.62 -11.87 -8.43
C THR A 25 -10.36 -12.73 -8.41
N LEU A 26 -9.51 -12.64 -9.45
CA LEU A 26 -8.25 -13.38 -9.49
C LEU A 26 -7.31 -12.91 -8.37
N THR A 27 -7.12 -11.60 -8.26
CA THR A 27 -6.20 -11.01 -7.28
C THR A 27 -6.72 -11.12 -5.86
N GLU A 28 -8.04 -11.10 -5.67
CA GLU A 28 -8.68 -11.44 -4.40
C GLU A 28 -8.37 -12.88 -3.98
N ARG A 29 -8.52 -13.86 -4.89
CA ARG A 29 -8.22 -15.27 -4.61
C ARG A 29 -6.75 -15.51 -4.31
N ILE A 30 -5.85 -14.92 -5.09
CA ILE A 30 -4.41 -15.02 -4.84
C ILE A 30 -4.08 -14.39 -3.50
N TYR A 31 -4.63 -13.21 -3.19
CA TYR A 31 -4.40 -12.57 -1.89
C TYR A 31 -4.85 -13.45 -0.74
N HIS A 32 -6.06 -14.03 -0.83
CA HIS A 32 -6.56 -14.98 0.15
C HIS A 32 -5.60 -16.16 0.39
N VAL A 33 -5.12 -16.80 -0.68
CA VAL A 33 -4.11 -17.87 -0.59
C VAL A 33 -2.84 -17.36 0.08
N THR A 34 -2.34 -16.19 -0.30
CA THR A 34 -1.11 -15.64 0.30
C THR A 34 -1.27 -15.27 1.76
N GLU A 35 -2.47 -14.91 2.24
CA GLU A 35 -2.67 -14.54 3.65
C GLU A 35 -3.05 -15.72 4.53
N GLN A 36 -3.72 -16.74 3.98
CA GLN A 36 -4.29 -17.84 4.77
C GLN A 36 -3.51 -19.14 4.65
N ASP A 37 -2.87 -19.40 3.51
CA ASP A 37 -2.15 -20.65 3.30
C ASP A 37 -0.67 -20.55 3.67
N GLN A 38 -0.11 -21.68 4.11
CA GLN A 38 1.31 -21.80 4.39
C GLN A 38 2.11 -21.91 3.08
N ILE A 39 2.50 -20.75 2.54
CA ILE A 39 3.46 -20.67 1.43
C ILE A 39 4.87 -20.75 2.04
N THR A 40 5.58 -21.84 1.77
CA THR A 40 6.90 -22.10 2.35
C THR A 40 8.03 -21.30 1.69
N SER A 41 7.84 -20.85 0.45
CA SER A 41 8.82 -20.04 -0.28
C SER A 41 8.50 -18.54 -0.14
N PRO A 42 9.37 -17.75 0.53
CA PRO A 42 9.21 -16.29 0.61
C PRO A 42 9.17 -15.64 -0.78
N LEU A 43 10.01 -16.12 -1.70
CA LEU A 43 10.04 -15.63 -3.08
C LEU A 43 8.72 -15.92 -3.80
N ALA A 44 8.16 -17.13 -3.68
CA ALA A 44 6.89 -17.46 -4.31
C ALA A 44 5.75 -16.56 -3.80
N ARG A 45 5.70 -16.30 -2.48
CA ARG A 45 4.71 -15.39 -1.89
C ARG A 45 4.81 -13.99 -2.47
N GLN A 46 6.03 -13.45 -2.58
CA GLN A 46 6.25 -12.09 -3.09
C GLN A 46 5.99 -11.98 -4.60
N LEU A 47 6.31 -13.03 -5.37
CA LEU A 47 5.93 -13.10 -6.79
C LEU A 47 4.41 -13.14 -7.00
N LEU A 48 3.66 -13.81 -6.12
CA LEU A 48 2.20 -13.79 -6.16
C LEU A 48 1.64 -12.41 -5.83
N HIS A 49 2.19 -11.72 -4.82
CA HIS A 49 1.83 -10.32 -4.53
C HIS A 49 2.15 -9.40 -5.71
N MET A 50 3.32 -9.54 -6.34
CA MET A 50 3.70 -8.77 -7.53
C MET A 50 2.79 -9.05 -8.73
N ALA A 51 2.42 -10.32 -8.97
CA ALA A 51 1.45 -10.68 -10.00
C ALA A 51 0.09 -9.99 -9.76
N CYS A 52 -0.38 -9.96 -8.51
CA CYS A 52 -1.58 -9.22 -8.16
C CYS A 52 -1.45 -7.72 -8.40
N HIS A 53 -0.32 -7.10 -8.08
CA HIS A 53 -0.11 -5.69 -8.38
C HIS A 53 -0.18 -5.44 -9.89
N ALA A 54 0.54 -6.23 -10.69
CA ALA A 54 0.60 -6.11 -12.15
C ALA A 54 -0.79 -6.24 -12.80
N GLU A 55 -1.57 -7.24 -12.40
CA GLU A 55 -2.94 -7.48 -12.91
C GLU A 55 -3.87 -6.29 -12.66
N ASN A 56 -3.69 -5.58 -11.53
CA ASN A 56 -4.55 -4.47 -11.14
C ASN A 56 -4.17 -3.12 -11.77
N ILE A 57 -3.00 -2.99 -12.41
CA ILE A 57 -2.51 -1.67 -12.86
C ILE A 57 -3.41 -1.05 -13.93
N ALA A 58 -3.87 -1.82 -14.92
CA ALA A 58 -4.72 -1.27 -15.98
C ALA A 58 -6.02 -0.67 -15.41
N THR A 59 -6.71 -1.43 -14.55
CA THR A 59 -7.94 -0.97 -13.88
C THR A 59 -7.67 0.22 -12.95
N LEU A 60 -6.52 0.23 -12.25
CA LEU A 60 -6.11 1.34 -11.39
C LEU A 60 -5.91 2.62 -12.19
N VAL A 61 -5.24 2.54 -13.35
CA VAL A 61 -5.01 3.68 -14.25
C VAL A 61 -6.34 4.27 -14.70
N ASP A 62 -7.28 3.42 -15.11
CA ASP A 62 -8.59 3.86 -15.59
C ASP A 62 -9.41 4.51 -14.46
N ALA A 63 -9.44 3.91 -13.26
CA ALA A 63 -10.09 4.48 -12.08
C ALA A 63 -9.47 5.81 -11.67
N ARG A 64 -8.13 5.93 -11.69
CA ARG A 64 -7.47 7.19 -11.36
C ARG A 64 -7.85 8.32 -12.32
N ARG A 65 -7.94 8.03 -13.62
CA ARG A 65 -8.34 9.01 -14.64
C ARG A 65 -9.79 9.47 -14.51
N GLN A 66 -10.68 8.59 -14.08
CA GLN A 66 -12.11 8.88 -14.02
C GLN A 66 -12.51 9.59 -12.73
N ASN A 67 -11.93 9.20 -11.60
CA ASN A 67 -12.50 9.57 -10.30
C ASN A 67 -11.50 9.65 -9.13
N GLY A 68 -10.21 9.44 -9.35
CA GLY A 68 -9.22 9.35 -8.27
C GLY A 68 -9.27 8.03 -7.51
N VAL A 69 -8.20 7.68 -6.82
CA VAL A 69 -8.04 6.38 -6.14
C VAL A 69 -7.46 6.56 -4.74
N VAL A 70 -8.06 5.87 -3.77
CA VAL A 70 -7.52 5.70 -2.43
C VAL A 70 -7.19 4.22 -2.22
N LEU A 71 -5.92 3.94 -1.96
CA LEU A 71 -5.45 2.58 -1.72
C LEU A 71 -5.23 2.33 -0.23
N ASP A 72 -5.81 1.25 0.28
CA ASP A 72 -5.36 0.62 1.52
C ASP A 72 -4.18 -0.30 1.17
N ARG A 73 -3.01 0.03 1.70
CA ARG A 73 -1.69 -0.49 1.29
C ARG A 73 -1.30 -0.16 -0.15
N TRP A 74 0.00 -0.26 -0.41
CA TRP A 74 0.64 -0.04 -1.70
C TRP A 74 1.89 -0.94 -1.81
N TRP A 75 2.70 -0.83 -2.87
CA TRP A 75 3.93 -1.64 -3.00
C TRP A 75 4.90 -1.47 -1.82
N TRP A 76 4.78 -0.39 -1.05
CA TRP A 76 5.51 -0.19 0.20
C TRP A 76 5.29 -1.33 1.18
N SER A 77 4.08 -1.91 1.25
CA SER A 77 3.83 -3.08 2.09
C SER A 77 4.56 -4.32 1.56
N THR A 78 4.67 -4.50 0.25
CA THR A 78 5.42 -5.59 -0.39
C THR A 78 6.90 -5.51 -0.02
N VAL A 79 7.47 -4.31 0.02
CA VAL A 79 8.85 -4.09 0.47
C VAL A 79 8.99 -4.25 1.98
N ALA A 80 8.19 -3.54 2.78
CA ALA A 80 8.32 -3.53 4.22
C ALA A 80 8.09 -4.93 4.83
N TYR A 81 7.07 -5.66 4.40
CA TYR A 81 6.77 -7.00 4.92
C TYR A 81 7.51 -8.11 4.19
N GLY A 82 7.73 -7.98 2.88
CA GLY A 82 8.40 -9.01 2.09
C GLY A 82 9.91 -8.98 2.22
N TRP A 83 10.51 -7.82 1.94
CA TRP A 83 11.96 -7.63 1.93
C TRP A 83 12.56 -7.47 3.32
N TYR A 84 12.09 -6.48 4.09
CA TYR A 84 12.67 -6.18 5.40
C TYR A 84 12.10 -7.04 6.53
N GLY A 85 10.78 -7.24 6.53
CA GLY A 85 10.07 -8.01 7.56
C GLY A 85 10.12 -9.53 7.37
N GLY A 86 10.36 -9.97 6.13
CA GLY A 86 10.29 -11.36 5.72
C GLY A 86 11.66 -11.92 5.32
N SER A 87 11.66 -13.18 4.90
CA SER A 87 12.87 -13.90 4.47
C SER A 87 13.15 -13.74 2.97
N LEU A 88 12.60 -12.72 2.28
CA LEU A 88 12.86 -12.55 0.85
C LEU A 88 14.35 -12.26 0.57
N ALA A 89 14.99 -11.42 1.40
CA ALA A 89 16.41 -11.11 1.27
C ALA A 89 17.31 -12.38 1.39
N GLU A 90 16.82 -13.41 2.07
CA GLU A 90 17.50 -14.70 2.26
C GLU A 90 17.28 -15.68 1.10
N SER A 91 16.37 -15.36 0.16
CA SER A 91 15.96 -16.26 -0.93
C SER A 91 16.90 -16.27 -2.15
N GLY A 92 18.01 -15.51 -2.09
CA GLY A 92 19.01 -15.45 -3.16
C GLY A 92 18.73 -14.42 -4.26
N ILE A 93 17.62 -13.68 -4.17
CA ILE A 93 17.35 -12.51 -5.02
C ILE A 93 18.02 -11.26 -4.44
N SER A 94 18.62 -10.43 -5.30
CA SER A 94 19.21 -9.15 -4.86
C SER A 94 18.14 -8.07 -4.67
N GLU A 95 18.44 -7.10 -3.80
CA GLU A 95 17.57 -5.95 -3.55
C GLU A 95 17.28 -5.19 -4.84
N ALA A 96 18.32 -4.95 -5.64
CA ALA A 96 18.21 -4.25 -6.92
C ALA A 96 17.19 -4.91 -7.86
N VAL A 97 17.28 -6.23 -8.05
CA VAL A 97 16.35 -6.97 -8.91
C VAL A 97 14.92 -6.91 -8.35
N PHE A 98 14.77 -7.00 -7.03
CA PHE A 98 13.45 -6.89 -6.41
C PHE A 98 12.82 -5.51 -6.61
N PHE A 99 13.58 -4.43 -6.42
CA PHE A 99 13.10 -3.07 -6.68
C PHE A 99 12.86 -2.80 -8.18
N GLU A 100 13.68 -3.36 -9.08
CA GLU A 100 13.45 -3.27 -10.53
C GLU A 100 12.11 -3.91 -10.93
N MET A 101 11.73 -5.05 -10.32
CA MET A 101 10.41 -5.65 -10.55
C MET A 101 9.26 -4.78 -10.04
N ILE A 102 9.44 -4.10 -8.90
CA ILE A 102 8.45 -3.15 -8.39
C ILE A 102 8.32 -1.95 -9.33
N ASP A 103 9.44 -1.40 -9.78
CA ASP A 103 9.48 -0.25 -10.69
C ASP A 103 8.84 -0.60 -12.04
N ALA A 104 9.06 -1.82 -12.54
CA ALA A 104 8.41 -2.30 -13.77
C ALA A 104 6.86 -2.29 -13.68
N ILE A 105 6.31 -2.43 -12.47
CA ILE A 105 4.86 -2.41 -12.23
C ILE A 105 4.37 -0.99 -11.93
N TRP A 106 5.07 -0.25 -11.06
CA TRP A 106 4.53 0.95 -10.40
C TRP A 106 5.10 2.28 -10.90
N SER A 107 6.21 2.29 -11.65
CA SER A 107 6.86 3.54 -12.08
C SER A 107 5.93 4.49 -12.85
N GLY A 108 4.98 3.94 -13.59
CA GLY A 108 3.98 4.72 -14.32
C GLY A 108 2.85 5.30 -13.46
N GLN A 109 2.73 4.89 -12.19
CA GLN A 109 1.61 5.22 -11.29
C GLN A 109 2.11 5.67 -9.89
N PRO A 110 2.82 6.81 -9.79
CA PRO A 110 3.27 7.34 -8.50
C PRO A 110 2.08 7.80 -7.64
N ALA A 111 2.15 7.63 -6.32
CA ALA A 111 1.17 8.22 -5.41
C ALA A 111 1.33 9.75 -5.36
N ASP A 112 0.21 10.48 -5.29
CA ASP A 112 0.21 11.93 -5.04
C ASP A 112 0.55 12.23 -3.58
N ILE A 113 0.06 11.37 -2.67
CA ILE A 113 0.30 11.42 -1.23
C ILE A 113 0.27 10.01 -0.65
N VAL A 114 1.12 9.76 0.34
CA VAL A 114 1.19 8.52 1.11
C VAL A 114 0.96 8.84 2.58
N PHE A 115 -0.07 8.25 3.17
CA PHE A 115 -0.33 8.34 4.60
C PHE A 115 0.30 7.15 5.33
N LEU A 116 1.31 7.43 6.17
CA LEU A 116 2.02 6.40 6.93
C LEU A 116 1.54 6.36 8.38
N PHE A 117 0.95 5.24 8.76
CA PHE A 117 0.58 4.94 10.14
C PHE A 117 1.77 4.31 10.87
N ALA A 118 2.66 5.13 11.42
CA ALA A 118 3.90 4.67 12.06
C ALA A 118 3.70 4.02 13.43
N THR A 119 2.51 4.17 14.02
CA THR A 119 2.15 3.49 15.27
C THR A 119 1.51 2.14 14.94
N PRO A 120 2.13 1.02 15.35
CA PRO A 120 1.50 -0.28 15.25
C PRO A 120 0.15 -0.27 15.97
N TYR A 121 -0.88 -0.85 15.37
CA TYR A 121 -2.02 -1.28 16.14
C TYR A 121 -1.50 -2.30 17.16
N GLU A 122 -1.68 -2.05 18.46
CA GLU A 122 -1.02 -2.78 19.58
C GLU A 122 -1.26 -4.31 19.59
N ARG A 123 -2.06 -4.84 18.66
CA ARG A 123 -2.41 -6.25 18.51
C ARG A 123 -1.89 -6.91 17.23
N ASP A 124 -1.10 -6.23 16.40
CA ASP A 124 -0.58 -6.79 15.16
C ASP A 124 0.86 -7.32 15.34
N GLU A 125 0.98 -8.63 15.50
CA GLU A 125 2.25 -9.38 15.63
C GLU A 125 3.18 -9.25 14.41
N LEU A 126 2.67 -8.73 13.29
CA LEU A 126 3.43 -8.51 12.07
C LEU A 126 4.25 -7.20 12.09
N ASN A 127 3.98 -6.29 13.03
CA ASN A 127 4.73 -5.02 13.17
C ASN A 127 6.03 -5.21 13.95
N ARG A 128 6.88 -6.13 13.47
CA ARG A 128 8.24 -6.37 13.97
C ARG A 128 9.13 -5.16 13.68
N GLY A 129 10.20 -4.99 14.45
CA GLY A 129 11.15 -3.87 14.30
C GLY A 129 11.66 -3.70 12.86
N SER A 130 11.91 -4.82 12.16
CA SER A 130 12.38 -4.81 10.78
C SER A 130 11.36 -4.27 9.76
N VAL A 131 10.05 -4.51 9.95
CA VAL A 131 9.01 -3.92 9.10
C VAL A 131 8.98 -2.40 9.27
N ARG A 132 9.10 -1.93 10.51
CA ARG A 132 9.17 -0.49 10.82
C ARG A 132 10.41 0.15 10.21
N GLU A 133 11.57 -0.50 10.29
CA GLU A 133 12.79 -0.05 9.63
C GLU A 133 12.61 0.02 8.11
N GLY A 134 11.95 -0.98 7.51
CA GLY A 134 11.63 -0.97 6.09
C GLY A 134 10.79 0.24 5.66
N TYR A 135 9.75 0.57 6.42
CA TYR A 135 8.98 1.80 6.17
C TYR A 135 9.81 3.07 6.37
N ALA A 136 10.68 3.12 7.40
CA ALA A 136 11.55 4.27 7.61
C ALA A 136 12.50 4.51 6.41
N ARG A 137 13.06 3.45 5.83
CA ARG A 137 13.87 3.54 4.58
C ARG A 137 13.08 4.09 3.41
N LEU A 138 11.81 3.71 3.27
CA LEU A 138 10.95 4.23 2.21
C LEU A 138 10.60 5.70 2.43
N VAL A 139 10.38 6.13 3.68
CA VAL A 139 10.20 7.54 4.03
C VAL A 139 11.44 8.37 3.70
N GLU A 140 12.64 7.88 4.00
CA GLU A 140 13.90 8.56 3.65
C GLU A 140 13.98 8.87 2.14
N ARG A 141 13.49 7.94 1.29
CA ARG A 141 13.52 8.07 -0.17
C ARG A 141 12.34 8.88 -0.75
N HIS A 142 11.20 8.89 -0.07
CA HIS A 142 9.94 9.45 -0.60
C HIS A 142 9.28 10.48 0.34
N GLY A 143 10.08 11.10 1.21
CA GLY A 143 9.64 12.09 2.19
C GLY A 143 8.71 13.20 1.65
N PRO A 144 8.95 13.78 0.45
CA PRO A 144 8.11 14.86 -0.06
C PRO A 144 6.62 14.52 -0.26
N ILE A 145 6.29 13.24 -0.50
CA ILE A 145 4.91 12.78 -0.69
C ILE A 145 4.37 12.05 0.54
N THR A 146 5.16 11.94 1.61
CA THR A 146 4.80 11.12 2.77
C THR A 146 4.32 11.99 3.91
N VAL A 147 3.17 11.63 4.47
CA VAL A 147 2.58 12.26 5.65
C VAL A 147 2.45 11.21 6.74
N GLU A 148 3.23 11.36 7.81
CA GLU A 148 3.06 10.57 9.01
C GLU A 148 1.74 10.93 9.69
N VAL A 149 0.92 9.92 9.97
CA VAL A 149 -0.38 10.09 10.62
C VAL A 149 -0.18 10.06 12.14
N PRO A 150 -0.54 11.13 12.86
CA PRO A 150 -0.43 11.18 14.31
C PRO A 150 -1.38 10.17 14.96
N ARG A 151 -1.07 9.77 16.20
CA ARG A 151 -2.00 8.98 17.01
C ARG A 151 -3.23 9.82 17.35
N GLY A 152 -4.40 9.23 17.21
CA GLY A 152 -5.66 9.84 17.59
C GLY A 152 -6.80 8.84 17.51
N THR A 153 -7.99 9.30 17.84
CA THR A 153 -9.24 8.59 17.60
C THR A 153 -9.48 8.40 16.10
N PRO A 154 -10.35 7.45 15.69
CA PRO A 154 -10.76 7.32 14.28
C PRO A 154 -11.33 8.61 13.69
N GLU A 155 -12.02 9.40 14.51
CA GLU A 155 -12.53 10.75 14.23
C GLU A 155 -11.38 11.69 13.85
N GLU A 156 -10.49 11.96 14.80
CA GLU A 156 -9.34 12.87 14.63
C GLU A 156 -8.45 12.43 13.47
N THR A 157 -8.25 11.12 13.32
CA THR A 157 -7.50 10.55 12.20
C THR A 157 -8.15 10.90 10.87
N THR A 158 -9.47 10.73 10.75
CA THR A 158 -10.16 11.01 9.48
C THR A 158 -10.12 12.50 9.15
N ASP A 159 -10.32 13.36 10.15
CA ASP A 159 -10.26 14.81 9.99
C ASP A 159 -8.85 15.26 9.57
N PHE A 160 -7.82 14.68 10.18
CA PHE A 160 -6.42 14.91 9.78
C PHE A 160 -6.17 14.49 8.33
N LEU A 161 -6.62 13.29 7.91
CA LEU A 161 -6.45 12.83 6.53
C LEU A 161 -7.14 13.78 5.54
N MET A 162 -8.39 14.19 5.82
CA MET A 162 -9.13 15.11 4.94
C MET A 162 -8.47 16.48 4.85
N SER A 163 -7.99 17.02 5.98
CA SER A 163 -7.23 18.28 5.99
C SER A 163 -5.99 18.20 5.11
N ARG A 164 -5.22 17.11 5.18
CA ARG A 164 -4.01 16.94 4.37
C ARG A 164 -4.32 16.70 2.90
N LEU A 165 -5.42 16.03 2.57
CA LEU A 165 -5.88 15.94 1.19
C LEU A 165 -6.22 17.33 0.63
N GLY A 166 -6.83 18.21 1.43
CA GLY A 166 -7.12 19.60 1.06
C GLY A 166 -5.85 20.43 0.86
N ASP A 167 -4.86 20.31 1.77
CA ASP A 167 -3.56 20.98 1.63
C ASP A 167 -2.84 20.62 0.32
N PHE A 168 -3.04 19.40 -0.18
CA PHE A 168 -2.47 18.90 -1.43
C PHE A 168 -3.35 19.16 -2.66
N GLY A 169 -4.51 19.81 -2.49
CA GLY A 169 -5.45 20.09 -3.59
C GLY A 169 -6.09 18.84 -4.19
N LEU A 170 -6.18 17.75 -3.42
CA LEU A 170 -6.76 16.47 -3.84
C LEU A 170 -8.25 16.35 -3.50
N VAL A 171 -8.75 17.26 -2.65
CA VAL A 171 -10.17 17.45 -2.32
C VAL A 171 -10.46 18.94 -2.20
N GLU A 172 -11.69 19.34 -2.51
CA GLU A 172 -12.23 20.69 -2.27
C GLU A 172 -12.92 20.79 -0.91
#